data_AF-K6Y4E5-F1
#
_entry.id   AF-K6Y4E5-F1
#
_cell.length_a   1.000
_cell.length_b   1.000
_cell.length_c   1.000
_cell.angle_alpha   90.00
_cell.angle_beta   90.00
_cell.angle_gamma   90.00
#
_symmetry.space_group_name_H-M   'P 1'
#
loop_
_entity.id
_entity.type
_entity.pdbx_description
1 polymer ?
#
loop_
_entity_poly.entity_id
_entity_poly.type
_entity_poly.pdbx_seq_one_letter_code
_entity_poly.pdbx_strand_id
1 'polypeptide(L)'
;MSKRLIIAACVCFFLSACRSLSGIHLQSFPLLLLPPNVGPEPALYNQRLELCANEHCNQLLVVLKIDKSNIKLRGLLPTGQSVYAISYDGKNVTQQSMAENALPAEDILTMLQFALWPEKVIRTFYQSSAGWDLQIDNKYRRLAFKDRAKLHVDYLENGKLVLENFAHNYKVEIETLEYKRL
;
A
#
# COMPACT_ATOMS: atom_id res chain seq x y z
N MET A 1 24.24 63.43 9.75
CA MET A 1 23.47 62.51 8.86
C MET A 1 23.98 61.07 9.00
N SER A 2 23.73 60.38 10.13
CA SER A 2 24.37 59.06 10.36
C SER A 2 23.64 58.06 11.26
N LYS A 3 22.43 58.36 11.76
CA LYS A 3 21.68 57.42 12.63
C LYS A 3 20.47 56.75 12.00
N ARG A 4 20.01 57.22 10.82
CA ARG A 4 18.86 56.64 10.11
C ARG A 4 19.22 55.47 9.18
N LEU A 5 20.48 55.34 8.78
CA LEU A 5 20.94 54.25 7.90
C LEU A 5 21.28 52.94 8.63
N ILE A 6 21.50 52.98 9.96
CA ILE A 6 21.89 51.78 10.73
C ILE A 6 20.67 50.92 11.08
N ILE A 7 19.49 51.51 11.23
CA ILE A 7 18.26 50.76 11.58
C ILE A 7 17.75 49.92 10.40
N ALA A 8 18.00 50.36 9.16
CA ALA A 8 17.57 49.61 7.97
C ALA A 8 18.40 48.33 7.72
N ALA A 9 19.60 48.22 8.29
CA ALA A 9 20.49 47.08 8.08
C ALA A 9 20.20 45.88 8.99
N CYS A 10 19.56 46.09 10.15
CA CYS A 10 19.27 44.99 11.10
C CYS A 10 18.00 44.19 10.79
N VAL A 11 17.09 44.71 9.96
CA VAL A 11 15.81 44.02 9.66
C VAL A 11 15.97 42.94 8.57
N CYS A 12 16.99 43.05 7.72
CA CYS A 12 17.19 42.09 6.62
C CYS A 12 17.81 40.75 7.05
N PHE A 13 18.30 40.61 8.29
CA PHE A 13 18.90 39.36 8.76
C PHE A 13 17.90 38.35 9.33
N PHE A 14 16.64 38.74 9.58
CA PHE A 14 15.63 37.83 10.15
C PHE A 14 14.80 37.04 9.13
N LEU A 15 14.96 37.26 7.83
CA LEU A 15 14.14 36.62 6.79
C LEU A 15 14.74 35.33 6.17
N SER A 16 15.94 34.90 6.56
CA SER A 16 16.56 33.69 5.99
C SER A 16 16.33 32.39 6.78
N ALA A 17 15.59 32.41 7.89
CA ALA A 17 15.42 31.21 8.73
C ALA A 17 14.30 30.25 8.27
N CYS A 18 13.39 30.67 7.38
CA CYS A 18 12.20 29.88 7.04
C CYS A 18 12.33 28.97 5.81
N ARG A 19 13.55 28.72 5.29
CA ARG A 19 13.71 27.94 4.04
C ARG A 19 14.36 26.56 4.20
N SER A 20 14.63 26.12 5.43
CA SER A 20 15.26 24.81 5.70
C SER A 20 14.38 23.86 6.54
N LEU A 21 13.06 24.00 6.44
CA LEU A 21 12.16 22.89 6.79
C LEU A 21 11.80 22.14 5.51
N SER A 22 12.81 21.70 4.77
CA SER A 22 12.63 20.65 3.77
C SER A 22 12.12 19.43 4.53
N GLY A 23 10.88 19.05 4.24
CA GLY A 23 10.11 18.07 4.99
C GLY A 23 10.97 16.89 5.41
N ILE A 24 10.90 16.55 6.69
CA ILE A 24 11.39 15.27 7.21
C ILE A 24 10.71 14.21 6.34
N HIS A 25 11.44 13.67 5.36
CA HIS A 25 11.00 12.52 4.61
C HIS A 25 11.05 11.37 5.61
N LEU A 26 9.94 11.17 6.31
CA LEU A 26 9.68 10.02 7.15
C LEU A 26 9.97 8.82 6.28
N GLN A 27 11.11 8.17 6.51
CA GLN A 27 11.56 6.99 5.79
C GLN A 27 10.41 5.98 5.84
N SER A 28 9.64 5.89 4.76
CA SER A 28 8.47 5.03 4.70
C SER A 28 9.01 3.62 4.47
N PHE A 29 9.01 2.81 5.52
CA PHE A 29 9.26 1.38 5.36
C PHE A 29 8.11 0.79 4.54
N PRO A 30 8.39 0.23 3.35
CA PRO A 30 7.36 -0.34 2.49
C PRO A 30 6.84 -1.64 3.10
N LEU A 31 5.64 -2.04 2.67
CA LEU A 31 5.13 -3.38 2.95
C LEU A 31 6.04 -4.42 2.30
N LEU A 32 6.14 -5.59 2.93
CA LEU A 32 6.96 -6.70 2.43
C LEU A 32 6.21 -7.46 1.35
N LEU A 33 6.87 -7.66 0.22
CA LEU A 33 6.40 -8.57 -0.82
C LEU A 33 6.70 -10.02 -0.42
N LEU A 34 5.65 -10.82 -0.24
CA LEU A 34 5.74 -12.17 0.31
C LEU A 34 5.88 -13.21 -0.81
N PRO A 35 6.81 -14.18 -0.71
CA PRO A 35 7.05 -15.11 -1.80
C PRO A 35 5.83 -16.03 -2.07
N PRO A 36 5.60 -16.46 -3.33
CA PRO A 36 4.42 -17.25 -3.69
C PRO A 36 4.30 -18.60 -2.96
N ASN A 37 5.43 -19.23 -2.66
CA ASN A 37 5.48 -20.56 -2.06
C ASN A 37 4.94 -20.64 -0.62
N VAL A 38 4.88 -19.50 0.08
CA VAL A 38 4.27 -19.37 1.42
C VAL A 38 2.86 -18.79 1.37
N GLY A 39 2.32 -18.57 0.17
CA GLY A 39 0.96 -18.08 -0.02
C GLY A 39 -0.11 -19.11 0.31
N PRO A 40 -1.39 -18.72 0.12
CA PRO A 40 -2.51 -19.65 0.25
C PRO A 40 -2.43 -20.78 -0.78
N GLU A 41 -3.43 -21.65 -0.77
CA GLU A 41 -3.60 -22.63 -1.84
C GLU A 41 -3.76 -21.93 -3.20
N PRO A 42 -3.24 -22.54 -4.29
CA PRO A 42 -3.35 -21.95 -5.62
C PRO A 42 -4.79 -21.56 -5.95
N ALA A 43 -4.97 -20.33 -6.40
CA ALA A 43 -6.29 -19.75 -6.57
C ALA A 43 -6.29 -18.58 -7.55
N LEU A 44 -7.47 -18.29 -8.07
CA LEU A 44 -7.79 -17.13 -8.88
C LEU A 44 -8.88 -16.33 -8.15
N TYR A 45 -8.62 -15.03 -7.98
CA TYR A 45 -9.56 -14.08 -7.41
C TYR A 45 -9.90 -13.04 -8.49
N ASN A 46 -11.19 -12.84 -8.74
CA ASN A 46 -11.69 -11.68 -9.46
C ASN A 46 -12.30 -10.74 -8.43
N GLN A 47 -11.78 -9.53 -8.33
CA GLN A 47 -12.12 -8.59 -7.27
C GLN A 47 -12.44 -7.22 -7.85
N ARG A 48 -13.38 -6.52 -7.22
CA ARG A 48 -13.60 -5.09 -7.44
C ARG A 48 -12.90 -4.32 -6.34
N LEU A 49 -12.07 -3.37 -6.72
CA LEU A 49 -11.41 -2.43 -5.82
C LEU A 49 -12.00 -1.05 -6.05
N GLU A 50 -12.42 -0.40 -4.97
CA GLU A 50 -12.70 1.03 -4.95
C GLU A 50 -11.61 1.72 -4.12
N LEU A 51 -10.72 2.42 -4.81
CA LEU A 51 -9.59 3.12 -4.23
C LEU A 51 -9.96 4.59 -4.05
N CYS A 52 -10.02 5.05 -2.81
CA CYS A 52 -10.24 6.45 -2.47
C CYS A 52 -8.97 7.06 -1.87
N ALA A 53 -8.41 8.05 -2.55
CA ALA A 53 -7.28 8.85 -2.08
C ALA A 53 -7.66 10.33 -2.18
N ASN A 54 -7.53 11.06 -1.07
CA ASN A 54 -8.07 12.41 -0.94
C ASN A 54 -9.57 12.45 -1.29
N GLU A 55 -10.01 13.32 -2.21
CA GLU A 55 -11.40 13.42 -2.68
C GLU A 55 -11.67 12.64 -3.99
N HIS A 56 -10.72 11.80 -4.42
CA HIS A 56 -10.84 11.04 -5.66
C HIS A 56 -10.97 9.55 -5.38
N CYS A 57 -12.09 8.98 -5.81
CA CYS A 57 -12.30 7.53 -5.80
C CYS A 57 -12.24 6.99 -7.24
N ASN A 58 -11.46 5.94 -7.42
CA ASN A 58 -11.30 5.23 -8.69
C ASN A 58 -11.63 3.76 -8.50
N GLN A 59 -12.40 3.20 -9.42
CA GLN A 59 -12.72 1.78 -9.42
C GLN A 59 -11.78 1.00 -10.35
N LEU A 60 -11.32 -0.16 -9.89
CA LEU A 60 -10.55 -1.12 -10.67
C LEU A 60 -11.14 -2.52 -10.52
N LEU A 61 -11.08 -3.30 -11.60
CA LEU A 61 -11.26 -4.74 -11.54
C LEU A 61 -9.87 -5.38 -11.46
N VAL A 62 -9.66 -6.23 -10.47
CA VAL A 62 -8.39 -6.92 -10.24
C VAL A 62 -8.58 -8.41 -10.44
N VAL A 63 -7.74 -8.99 -11.29
CA VAL A 63 -7.59 -10.45 -11.42
C VAL A 63 -6.27 -10.83 -10.78
N LEU A 64 -6.33 -11.51 -9.63
CA LEU A 64 -5.18 -12.00 -8.89
C LEU A 64 -5.11 -13.53 -9.01
N LYS A 65 -4.05 -14.02 -9.67
CA LYS A 65 -3.71 -15.43 -9.74
C LYS A 65 -2.54 -15.72 -8.80
N ILE A 66 -2.73 -16.64 -7.87
CA ILE A 66 -1.71 -17.13 -6.96
C ILE A 66 -1.39 -18.58 -7.32
N ASP A 67 -0.12 -18.86 -7.57
CA ASP A 67 0.46 -20.19 -7.75
C ASP A 67 1.62 -20.36 -6.75
N LYS A 68 2.12 -21.57 -6.54
CA LYS A 68 3.24 -21.84 -5.62
C LYS A 68 4.56 -21.24 -6.11
N SER A 69 4.70 -20.98 -7.41
CA SER A 69 5.92 -20.43 -8.01
C SER A 69 5.80 -19.00 -8.52
N ASN A 70 4.57 -18.50 -8.72
CA ASN A 70 4.35 -17.20 -9.34
C ASN A 70 3.02 -16.58 -8.92
N ILE A 71 3.01 -15.27 -8.74
CA ILE A 71 1.80 -14.47 -8.54
C ILE A 71 1.66 -13.54 -9.74
N LYS A 72 0.47 -13.50 -10.33
CA LYS A 72 0.13 -12.55 -11.39
C LYS A 72 -1.03 -11.71 -10.94
N LEU A 73 -0.94 -10.41 -11.16
CA LEU A 73 -2.06 -9.51 -10.99
C LEU A 73 -2.26 -8.68 -12.26
N ARG A 74 -3.53 -8.50 -12.62
CA ARG A 74 -3.98 -7.62 -13.70
C ARG A 74 -4.99 -6.66 -13.13
N GLY A 75 -4.73 -5.36 -13.27
CA GLY A 75 -5.67 -4.30 -12.96
C GLY A 75 -6.30 -3.80 -14.25
N LEU A 76 -7.63 -3.82 -14.29
CA LEU A 76 -8.43 -3.41 -15.43
C LEU A 76 -9.31 -2.23 -15.00
N LEU A 77 -9.51 -1.27 -15.91
CA LEU A 77 -10.61 -0.32 -15.76
C LEU A 77 -11.95 -1.04 -15.88
N PRO A 78 -13.05 -0.46 -15.37
CA PRO A 78 -14.40 -1.03 -15.55
C PRO A 78 -14.79 -1.26 -17.03
N THR A 79 -14.15 -0.55 -17.96
CA THR A 79 -14.29 -0.72 -19.41
C THR A 79 -13.58 -1.97 -19.96
N GLY A 80 -12.82 -2.70 -19.13
CA GLY A 80 -12.04 -3.88 -19.49
C GLY A 80 -10.60 -3.58 -19.95
N GLN A 81 -10.21 -2.31 -20.09
CA GLN A 81 -8.85 -1.94 -20.48
C GLN A 81 -7.84 -2.27 -19.38
N SER A 82 -6.77 -2.97 -19.72
CA SER A 82 -5.67 -3.23 -18.78
C SER A 82 -4.87 -1.96 -18.51
N VAL A 83 -4.76 -1.60 -17.24
CA VAL A 83 -3.96 -0.45 -16.76
C VAL A 83 -2.75 -0.89 -15.94
N TYR A 84 -2.81 -2.09 -15.36
CA TYR A 84 -1.71 -2.68 -14.58
C TYR A 84 -1.50 -4.14 -14.89
N ALA A 85 -0.23 -4.55 -14.91
CA ALA A 85 0.17 -5.94 -14.97
C ALA A 85 1.40 -6.14 -14.07
N ILE A 86 1.31 -7.08 -13.14
CA ILE A 86 2.46 -7.52 -12.33
C ILE A 86 2.61 -9.04 -12.42
N SER A 87 3.85 -9.48 -12.42
CA SER A 87 4.26 -10.88 -12.29
C SER A 87 5.41 -10.93 -11.28
N TYR A 88 5.26 -11.77 -10.25
CA TYR A 88 6.23 -11.91 -9.18
C TYR A 88 6.49 -13.39 -8.89
N ASP A 89 7.76 -13.81 -8.95
CA ASP A 89 8.19 -15.21 -8.77
C ASP A 89 8.78 -15.50 -7.38
N GLY A 90 8.72 -14.54 -6.45
CA GLY A 90 9.40 -14.62 -5.15
C GLY A 90 10.76 -13.91 -5.11
N LYS A 91 11.31 -13.53 -6.26
CA LYS A 91 12.61 -12.85 -6.38
C LYS A 91 12.55 -11.59 -7.23
N ASN A 92 11.94 -11.69 -8.41
CA ASN A 92 11.89 -10.63 -9.40
C ASN A 92 10.44 -10.17 -9.61
N VAL A 93 10.26 -8.85 -9.63
CA VAL A 93 9.00 -8.22 -10.00
C VAL A 93 9.12 -7.71 -11.43
N THR A 94 8.23 -8.17 -12.31
CA THR A 94 8.02 -7.56 -13.61
C THR A 94 6.69 -6.83 -13.59
N GLN A 95 6.71 -5.54 -13.89
CA GLN A 95 5.52 -4.70 -13.90
C GLN A 95 5.37 -3.90 -15.19
N GLN A 96 4.13 -3.68 -15.61
CA GLN A 96 3.75 -2.75 -16.66
C GLN A 96 2.59 -1.90 -16.11
N SER A 97 2.73 -0.58 -16.21
CA SER A 97 1.71 0.38 -15.82
C SER A 97 1.44 1.32 -16.98
N MET A 98 0.17 1.57 -17.25
CA MET A 98 -0.29 2.58 -18.20
C MET A 98 -1.06 3.72 -17.51
N ALA A 99 -1.17 3.68 -16.19
CA ALA A 99 -1.88 4.69 -15.41
C ALA A 99 -0.88 5.59 -14.68
N GLU A 100 -0.93 6.89 -15.00
CA GLU A 100 -0.03 7.91 -14.46
C GLU A 100 -0.37 8.31 -13.01
N ASN A 101 -1.63 8.20 -12.60
CA ASN A 101 -2.15 8.76 -11.33
C ASN A 101 -2.83 7.74 -10.41
N ALA A 102 -2.58 6.45 -10.56
CA ALA A 102 -3.17 5.45 -9.67
C ALA A 102 -2.10 4.61 -8.97
N LEU A 103 -2.51 3.87 -7.95
CA LEU A 103 -1.57 3.22 -7.02
C LEU A 103 -0.55 2.34 -7.76
N PRO A 104 0.71 2.31 -7.29
CA PRO A 104 1.68 1.36 -7.78
C PRO A 104 1.12 -0.07 -7.73
N ALA A 105 1.30 -0.83 -8.81
CA ALA A 105 0.80 -2.21 -8.87
C ALA A 105 1.39 -3.09 -7.75
N GLU A 106 2.61 -2.80 -7.32
CA GLU A 106 3.27 -3.47 -6.21
C GLU A 106 2.62 -3.15 -4.85
N ASP A 107 2.16 -1.92 -4.63
CA ASP A 107 1.40 -1.55 -3.43
C ASP A 107 0.10 -2.36 -3.38
N ILE A 108 -0.63 -2.43 -4.50
CA ILE A 108 -1.86 -3.24 -4.59
C ILE A 108 -1.55 -4.70 -4.25
N LEU A 109 -0.48 -5.26 -4.83
CA LEU A 109 -0.09 -6.64 -4.59
C LEU A 109 0.29 -6.89 -3.12
N THR A 110 1.16 -6.08 -2.54
CA THR A 110 1.62 -6.25 -1.14
C THR A 110 0.48 -6.13 -0.15
N MET A 111 -0.47 -5.23 -0.39
CA MET A 111 -1.69 -5.10 0.40
C MET A 111 -2.60 -6.31 0.31
N LEU A 112 -2.86 -6.80 -0.90
CA LEU A 112 -3.64 -8.02 -1.11
C LEU A 112 -2.93 -9.24 -0.47
N GLN A 113 -1.60 -9.31 -0.53
CA GLN A 113 -0.85 -10.33 0.18
C GLN A 113 -1.04 -10.24 1.68
N PHE A 114 -0.93 -9.05 2.27
CA PHE A 114 -1.16 -8.87 3.70
C PHE A 114 -2.57 -9.29 4.13
N ALA A 115 -3.58 -8.99 3.31
CA ALA A 115 -4.97 -9.37 3.58
C ALA A 115 -5.24 -10.88 3.40
N LEU A 116 -4.64 -11.53 2.40
CA LEU A 116 -4.99 -12.89 1.97
C LEU A 116 -4.04 -13.98 2.48
N TRP A 117 -2.79 -13.65 2.85
CA TRP A 117 -1.85 -14.69 3.26
C TRP A 117 -2.25 -15.32 4.60
N PRO A 118 -1.87 -16.59 4.84
CA PRO A 118 -2.13 -17.24 6.12
C PRO A 118 -1.50 -16.48 7.29
N GLU A 119 -2.22 -16.39 8.41
CA GLU A 119 -1.76 -15.69 9.62
C GLU A 119 -0.36 -16.16 10.05
N LYS A 120 -0.14 -17.47 10.09
CA LYS A 120 1.15 -18.07 10.46
C LYS A 120 2.29 -17.51 9.62
N VAL A 121 2.04 -17.26 8.34
CA VAL A 121 3.05 -16.73 7.41
C VAL A 121 3.25 -15.25 7.68
N ILE A 122 2.19 -14.44 7.78
CA ILE A 122 2.32 -13.01 8.10
C ILE A 122 3.15 -12.80 9.38
N ARG A 123 2.91 -13.59 10.43
CA ARG A 123 3.68 -13.53 11.69
C ARG A 123 5.17 -13.84 11.53
N THR A 124 5.56 -14.67 10.56
CA THR A 124 6.99 -14.96 10.30
C THR A 124 7.72 -13.83 9.58
N PHE A 125 7.03 -13.03 8.77
CA PHE A 125 7.64 -11.93 8.01
C PHE A 125 7.62 -10.59 8.76
N TYR A 126 6.57 -10.34 9.55
CA TYR A 126 6.42 -9.09 10.31
C TYR A 126 6.74 -9.32 11.80
N GLN A 127 8.02 -9.53 12.10
CA GLN A 127 8.50 -9.84 13.44
C GLN A 127 8.71 -8.60 14.33
N SER A 128 8.37 -8.70 15.61
CA SER A 128 8.58 -7.64 16.59
C SER A 128 10.05 -7.30 16.84
N SER A 129 10.95 -8.29 16.73
CA SER A 129 12.40 -8.09 16.77
C SER A 129 12.93 -7.15 15.67
N ALA A 130 12.20 -7.05 14.54
CA ALA A 130 12.51 -6.14 13.45
C ALA A 130 11.79 -4.78 13.56
N GLY A 131 11.04 -4.54 14.63
CA GLY A 131 10.31 -3.30 14.89
C GLY A 131 8.87 -3.25 14.35
N TRP A 132 8.33 -4.39 13.92
CA TRP A 132 6.92 -4.50 13.53
C TRP A 132 6.02 -4.75 14.73
N ASP A 133 4.88 -4.07 14.77
CA ASP A 133 3.75 -4.44 15.63
C ASP A 133 2.64 -4.99 14.73
N LEU A 134 2.29 -6.25 14.96
CA LEU A 134 1.33 -7.01 14.16
C LEU A 134 0.22 -7.53 15.07
N GLN A 135 -1.00 -7.07 14.80
CA GLN A 135 -2.21 -7.52 15.46
C GLN A 135 -3.08 -8.23 14.43
N ILE A 136 -3.47 -9.47 14.73
CA ILE A 136 -4.32 -10.29 13.86
C ILE A 136 -5.43 -10.86 14.73
N ASP A 137 -6.65 -10.68 14.25
CA ASP A 137 -7.88 -11.26 14.76
C ASP A 137 -8.67 -11.83 13.56
N ASN A 138 -9.74 -12.55 13.83
CA ASN A 138 -10.70 -13.03 12.86
C ASN A 138 -11.47 -11.90 12.17
N LYS A 139 -11.57 -10.70 12.78
CA LYS A 139 -12.25 -9.54 12.20
C LYS A 139 -11.33 -8.54 11.51
N TYR A 140 -10.05 -8.51 11.87
CA TYR A 140 -9.14 -7.49 11.33
C TYR A 140 -7.67 -7.91 11.37
N ARG A 141 -6.84 -7.20 10.60
CA ARG A 141 -5.38 -7.19 10.74
C ARG A 141 -4.87 -5.76 10.81
N ARG A 142 -3.95 -5.49 11.73
CA ARG A 142 -3.27 -4.20 11.85
C ARG A 142 -1.77 -4.40 11.82
N LEU A 143 -1.09 -3.52 11.09
CA LEU A 143 0.35 -3.46 11.00
C LEU A 143 0.81 -2.06 11.34
N ALA A 144 1.79 -1.98 12.24
CA ALA A 144 2.52 -0.77 12.56
C ALA A 144 4.03 -1.04 12.55
N PHE A 145 4.82 -0.01 12.31
CA PHE A 145 6.29 -0.07 12.36
C PHE A 145 6.81 1.02 13.27
N LYS A 146 7.49 0.65 14.36
CA LYS A 146 7.97 1.59 15.40
C LYS A 146 6.87 2.56 15.83
N ASP A 147 5.75 2.01 16.29
CA ASP A 147 4.55 2.73 16.78
C ASP A 147 3.82 3.61 15.75
N ARG A 148 4.20 3.54 14.47
CA ARG A 148 3.49 4.22 13.38
C ARG A 148 2.62 3.24 12.64
N ALA A 149 1.31 3.47 12.65
CA ALA A 149 0.35 2.71 11.88
C ALA A 149 0.75 2.72 10.38
N LYS A 150 0.64 1.55 9.75
CA LYS A 150 0.99 1.33 8.34
C LYS A 150 -0.21 0.84 7.55
N LEU A 151 -0.88 -0.18 8.06
CA LEU A 151 -1.98 -0.84 7.38
C LEU A 151 -3.02 -1.31 8.38
N HIS A 152 -4.29 -1.14 8.06
CA HIS A 152 -5.39 -1.76 8.78
C HIS A 152 -6.31 -2.42 7.75
N VAL A 153 -6.75 -3.64 8.03
CA VAL A 153 -7.66 -4.43 7.20
C VAL A 153 -8.82 -4.86 8.07
N ASP A 154 -10.03 -4.46 7.75
CA ASP A 154 -11.26 -4.98 8.33
C ASP A 154 -11.89 -6.01 7.38
N TYR A 155 -12.16 -7.21 7.89
CA TYR A 155 -12.93 -8.21 7.17
C TYR A 155 -14.41 -8.03 7.47
N LEU A 156 -15.18 -7.73 6.43
CA LEU A 156 -16.62 -7.55 6.50
C LEU A 156 -17.35 -8.82 6.06
N GLU A 157 -18.68 -8.80 6.18
CA GLU A 157 -19.52 -9.89 5.69
C GLU A 157 -19.46 -10.01 4.15
N ASN A 158 -19.86 -11.19 3.65
CA ASN A 158 -19.98 -11.47 2.21
C ASN A 158 -18.69 -11.34 1.40
N GLY A 159 -17.52 -11.56 2.03
CA GLY A 159 -16.23 -11.54 1.33
C GLY A 159 -15.76 -10.13 0.93
N LYS A 160 -16.34 -9.10 1.55
CA LYS A 160 -15.86 -7.72 1.47
C LYS A 160 -14.79 -7.48 2.51
N LEU A 161 -13.82 -6.64 2.19
CA LEU A 161 -12.87 -6.12 3.15
C LEU A 161 -12.58 -4.66 2.87
N VAL A 162 -12.20 -3.95 3.91
CA VAL A 162 -11.81 -2.55 3.84
C VAL A 162 -10.37 -2.47 4.31
N LEU A 163 -9.55 -1.75 3.56
CA LEU A 163 -8.15 -1.55 3.86
C LEU A 163 -7.84 -0.06 3.95
N GLU A 164 -7.10 0.34 4.97
CA GLU A 164 -6.57 1.68 5.13
C GLU A 164 -5.05 1.65 5.15
N ASN A 165 -4.42 2.36 4.23
CA ASN A 165 -2.98 2.54 4.19
C ASN A 165 -2.61 3.92 4.74
N PHE A 166 -2.14 3.95 5.99
CA PHE A 166 -1.76 5.18 6.68
C PHE A 166 -0.43 5.75 6.19
N ALA A 167 0.42 4.95 5.54
CA ALA A 167 1.67 5.45 5.00
C ALA A 167 1.45 6.31 3.75
N HIS A 168 0.41 6.00 2.98
CA HIS A 168 0.12 6.63 1.68
C HIS A 168 -1.24 7.36 1.64
N ASN A 169 -1.96 7.44 2.77
CA ASN A 169 -3.22 8.17 2.96
C ASN A 169 -4.33 7.80 1.96
N TYR A 170 -4.60 6.50 1.81
CA TYR A 170 -5.72 6.03 1.01
C TYR A 170 -6.48 4.89 1.68
N LYS A 171 -7.72 4.72 1.24
CA LYS A 171 -8.62 3.63 1.61
C LYS A 171 -8.95 2.81 0.37
N VAL A 172 -9.03 1.49 0.53
CA VAL A 172 -9.46 0.57 -0.52
C VAL A 172 -10.58 -0.29 0.01
N GLU A 173 -11.72 -0.27 -0.67
CA GLU A 173 -12.77 -1.27 -0.47
C GLU A 173 -12.59 -2.38 -1.50
N ILE A 174 -12.57 -3.62 -1.03
CA ILE A 174 -12.32 -4.79 -1.87
C ILE A 174 -13.50 -5.72 -1.74
N GLU A 175 -14.10 -6.07 -2.86
CA GLU A 175 -15.15 -7.07 -2.95
C GLU A 175 -14.67 -8.22 -3.83
N THR A 176 -14.69 -9.43 -3.30
CA THR A 176 -14.39 -10.62 -4.09
C THR A 176 -15.62 -11.01 -4.89
N LEU A 177 -15.54 -10.85 -6.21
CA LEU A 177 -16.62 -11.17 -7.15
C LEU A 177 -16.64 -12.66 -7.50
N GLU A 178 -15.45 -13.25 -7.64
CA GLU A 178 -15.28 -14.67 -7.92
C GLU A 178 -14.03 -15.20 -7.22
N TYR A 179 -14.14 -16.41 -6.68
CA TYR A 179 -13.03 -17.19 -6.17
C TYR A 179 -13.04 -18.56 -6.83
N LYS A 180 -11.89 -18.94 -7.39
CA LYS A 180 -11.69 -20.27 -7.98
C LYS A 180 -10.39 -20.87 -7.46
N ARG A 181 -10.48 -22.03 -6.81
CA ARG A 181 -9.31 -22.84 -6.48
C ARG A 181 -8.73 -23.47 -7.76
N LEU A 182 -7.40 -23.49 -7.89
CA LEU A 182 -6.68 -24.04 -9.03
C LEU A 182 -6.16 -25.46 -8.76
#